data_AF-L5JNM2-F1
#
_entry.id   AF-L5JNM2-F1
#
_cell.length_a   1.000
_cell.length_b   1.000
_cell.length_c   1.000
_cell.angle_alpha   90.00
_cell.angle_beta   90.00
_cell.angle_gamma   90.00
#
_symmetry.space_group_name_H-M   'P 1'
#
loop_
_entity.id
_entity.type
_entity.pdbx_description
1 polymer ?
#
loop_
_entity_poly.entity_id
_entity_poly.type
_entity_poly.pdbx_seq_one_letter_code
_entity_poly.pdbx_strand_id
1 'polypeptide(L)' 'MVDVKANRYQIKQAEKKLYDIDVAKVNTLIRPDGEKKAYVCLASYYDTLDIANKIEII' A
#
# COMPACT_ATOMS: atom_id res chain seq x y z
N MET A 1 -7.89 -2.25 -0.02
CA MET A 1 -8.48 -1.92 1.31
C MET A 1 -7.68 -2.65 2.38
N VAL A 2 -7.64 -2.17 3.62
CA VAL A 2 -6.84 -2.80 4.70
C VAL A 2 -7.68 -2.98 5.95
N ASP A 3 -7.34 -3.99 6.76
CA ASP A 3 -7.93 -4.21 8.07
C ASP A 3 -7.76 -3.00 9.01
N VAL A 4 -8.82 -2.69 9.78
CA VAL A 4 -8.87 -1.51 10.67
C VAL A 4 -7.86 -1.60 11.81
N LYS A 5 -7.45 -2.80 12.23
CA LYS A 5 -6.43 -3.01 13.28
C LYS A 5 -5.00 -2.98 12.74
N ALA A 6 -4.81 -3.00 11.41
CA ALA A 6 -3.47 -3.01 10.82
C ALA A 6 -2.71 -1.69 11.06
N ASN A 7 -1.45 -1.81 11.50
CA ASN A 7 -0.54 -0.68 11.65
C ASN A 7 0.25 -0.41 10.35
N ARG A 8 0.71 0.82 10.14
CA ARG A 8 1.49 1.25 8.96
C ARG A 8 2.73 0.39 8.70
N TYR A 9 3.38 -0.10 9.76
CA TYR A 9 4.53 -1.00 9.64
C TYR A 9 4.16 -2.38 9.10
N GLN A 10 3.02 -2.93 9.52
CA GLN A 10 2.53 -4.22 9.04
C GLN A 10 2.15 -4.14 7.57
N ILE A 11 1.48 -3.05 7.17
CA ILE A 11 1.10 -2.77 5.78
C ILE A 11 2.36 -2.70 4.91
N LYS A 12 3.36 -1.92 5.34
CA LYS A 12 4.64 -1.79 4.64
C LYS A 12 5.35 -3.14 4.45
N GLN A 13 5.38 -3.99 5.48
CA GLN A 13 5.98 -5.32 5.37
C GLN A 13 5.17 -6.27 4.48
N ALA A 14 3.84 -6.21 4.55
CA ALA A 14 2.96 -7.05 3.74
C ALA A 14 3.10 -6.73 2.25
N GLU A 15 3.11 -5.44 1.89
CA GLU A 15 3.28 -5.01 0.50
C GLU A 15 4.65 -5.38 -0.07
N LYS A 16 5.70 -5.23 0.74
CA LYS A 16 7.03 -5.71 0.37
C LYS A 16 7.07 -7.23 0.13
N LYS A 17 6.36 -8.02 0.94
CA LYS A 17 6.32 -9.48 0.77
C LYS A 17 5.46 -9.94 -0.40
N LEU A 18 4.32 -9.28 -0.65
CA LEU A 18 3.36 -9.70 -1.67
C LEU A 18 3.81 -9.33 -3.08
N TYR A 19 4.39 -8.14 -3.23
CA TYR A 19 4.66 -7.57 -4.55
C TYR A 19 6.14 -7.29 -4.82
N ASP A 20 7.00 -7.54 -3.82
CA ASP A 20 8.45 -7.25 -3.85
C ASP A 20 8.75 -5.78 -4.16
N ILE A 21 7.97 -4.89 -3.54
CA ILE A 21 8.08 -3.44 -3.71
C ILE A 21 8.67 -2.81 -2.44
N ASP A 22 9.70 -1.99 -2.60
CA ASP A 22 10.10 -1.07 -1.53
C ASP A 22 9.22 0.18 -1.48
N VAL A 23 8.60 0.31 -0.32
CA VAL A 23 7.73 1.42 0.03
C VAL A 23 8.54 2.49 0.76
N ALA A 24 8.50 3.73 0.28
CA ALA A 24 9.10 4.87 0.97
C ALA A 24 8.29 5.19 2.23
N LYS A 25 6.98 5.42 2.07
CA LYS A 25 6.09 5.89 3.15
C LYS A 25 4.69 5.29 3.02
N VAL A 26 4.07 4.95 4.16
CA VAL A 26 2.66 4.54 4.22
C VAL A 26 1.89 5.55 5.06
N ASN A 27 0.79 6.05 4.52
CA ASN A 27 -0.21 6.86 5.22
C ASN A 27 -1.51 6.06 5.32
N THR A 28 -2.19 6.10 6.46
CA THR A 28 -3.45 5.39 6.66
C THR A 28 -4.51 6.34 7.19
N LEU A 29 -5.74 6.20 6.73
CA LEU A 29 -6.94 6.81 7.32
C LEU A 29 -8.03 5.77 7.51
N ILE A 30 -8.91 6.00 8.48
CA ILE A 30 -10.18 5.27 8.60
C ILE A 30 -11.21 6.14 7.87
N ARG A 31 -11.88 5.55 6.88
CA ARG A 31 -12.95 6.19 6.12
C ARG A 31 -14.26 6.15 6.93
N PRO A 32 -15.24 7.02 6.64
CA PRO A 32 -16.52 7.03 7.35
C PRO A 32 -17.37 5.76 7.13
N ASP A 33 -17.05 4.97 6.10
CA ASP A 33 -17.62 3.63 5.86
C ASP A 33 -17.12 2.57 6.88
N GLY A 34 -16.17 2.92 7.74
CA GLY A 34 -15.58 2.04 8.75
C GLY A 34 -14.36 1.27 8.25
N GLU A 35 -13.97 1.42 6.99
CA GLU A 35 -12.83 0.70 6.41
C GLU A 35 -11.54 1.53 6.48
N LYS A 36 -10.39 0.87 6.66
CA LYS A 36 -9.09 1.55 6.63
C LYS A 36 -8.57 1.61 5.19
N LYS A 37 -8.29 2.82 4.74
CA LYS A 37 -7.56 3.08 3.48
C LYS A 37 -6.09 3.33 3.77
N ALA A 38 -5.22 2.64 3.04
CA ALA A 38 -3.80 2.93 3.00
C ALA A 38 -3.44 3.64 1.70
N TYR A 39 -2.58 4.65 1.79
CA TYR A 39 -1.90 5.31 0.69
C TYR A 39 -0.42 5.01 0.83
N VAL A 40 0.17 4.54 -0.26
CA VAL A 40 1.52 4.00 -0.29
C VAL A 40 2.32 4.85 -1.25
N CYS A 41 3.36 5.50 -0.74
CA CYS A 41 4.37 6.15 -1.58
C CYS A 41 5.47 5.13 -1.83
N LEU A 42 5.67 4.79 -3.10
CA LEU A 42 6.74 3.92 -3.54
C LEU A 42 8.08 4.64 -3.47
N ALA A 43 9.17 3.87 -3.44
CA ALA A 43 10.50 4.41 -3.63
C ALA A 43 10.66 4.95 -5.06
N SER A 44 11.50 5.98 -5.23
CA SER A 44 11.63 6.76 -6.47
C SER A 44 12.13 5.98 -7.69
N TYR A 45 12.58 4.74 -7.50
CA TYR A 45 13.08 3.89 -8.57
C TYR A 45 11.99 3.00 -9.20
N TYR A 46 10.80 2.94 -8.59
CA TYR A 46 9.65 2.24 -9.17
C TYR A 46 8.66 3.23 -9.80
N ASP A 47 8.17 2.90 -10.99
CA ASP A 47 7.00 3.55 -11.55
C ASP A 47 5.71 2.91 -10.98
N THR A 48 4.80 3.78 -10.52
CA THR A 48 3.47 3.40 -10.07
C THR A 48 2.63 2.72 -11.16
N LEU A 49 2.78 3.12 -12.42
CA LEU A 49 2.01 2.57 -13.54
C LEU A 49 2.39 1.11 -13.80
N ASP A 50 3.69 0.79 -13.84
CA ASP A 50 4.18 -0.56 -14.08
C ASP A 50 3.73 -1.53 -12.99
N ILE A 51 3.77 -1.08 -11.73
CA ILE A 51 3.28 -1.87 -10.60
C ILE A 51 1.76 -2.03 -10.65
N ALA A 52 1.01 -0.99 -11.01
CA ALA A 52 -0.44 -1.08 -11.14
C ALA A 52 -0.85 -2.08 -12.24
N ASN A 53 -0.13 -2.10 -13.36
CA ASN A 53 -0.31 -3.09 -14.42
C ASN A 53 0.00 -4.51 -13.93
N LYS A 54 1.05 -4.69 -13.12
CA LYS A 54 1.43 -5.99 -12.54
C LYS A 54 0.39 -6.54 -11.55
N ILE A 55 -0.33 -5.66 -10.87
CA ILE A 55 -1.38 -6.03 -9.90
C ILE A 55 -2.78 -6.01 -10.55
N GLU A 56 -2.89 -5.65 -11.83
CA GLU A 56 -4.15 -5.59 -12.59
C GLU A 56 -5.20 -4.67 -11.96
N ILE A 57 -4.77 -3.52 -11.43
CA ILE A 57 -5.66 -2.53 -10.79
C ILE A 57 -6.11 -1.42 -11.76
N ILE A 58 -5.55 -1.38 -12.98
CA ILE A 58 -5.80 -0.34 -13.99
C ILE A 58 -6.83 -0.77 -15.05
#